data_AF-A0A564ZC52-F1
#
_entry.id   AF-A0A564ZC52-F1
#
_cell.length_a   1.000
_cell.length_b   1.000
_cell.length_c   1.000
_cell.angle_alpha   90.00
_cell.angle_beta   90.00
_cell.angle_gamma   90.00
#
_symmetry.space_group_name_H-M   'P 1'
#
loop_
_entity.id
_entity.type
_entity.pdbx_description
1 polymer ?
#
loop_
_entity_poly.entity_id
_entity_poly.type
_entity_poly.pdbx_seq_one_letter_code
_entity_poly.pdbx_strand_id
1 'polypeptide(L)'
;MDYVDQLNGLSHQLSALSGTDQIQVAVNNHADSPHRSLYKNTWPAEDQARRWRNELFEVERNAKRRDKFNSNRDLNQVKNPWSEKPANKSSKVGRQGRKRSMIMLAEWFLFMPKDFETDYLFKLCPKGRHVCVVAWKGRTDVYARSGTRIESFLSRLPGGGLGQSSVMMHRYETVLDCIMVDNRNKVHQDSASSEFPDGKLIFMVLDLISFKSTSYDDVTFFERCEWLENYHKTNVEAYENTDPAQFKIVPAYACDKDTMKSVFSSPPPFEVFSC
;
A
#
# COMPACT_ATOMS: atom_id res chain seq x y z
N MET A 1 -31.30 -39.06 3.14
CA MET A 1 -30.67 -39.33 4.44
C MET A 1 -29.18 -39.41 4.15
N ASP A 2 -28.52 -38.30 4.39
CA ASP A 2 -27.67 -37.68 3.37
C ASP A 2 -26.19 -37.94 3.60
N TYR A 3 -25.49 -38.23 2.49
CA TYR A 3 -24.05 -38.49 2.38
C TYR A 3 -23.17 -37.37 2.99
N VAL A 4 -23.74 -36.17 3.14
CA VAL A 4 -23.10 -34.98 3.73
C VAL A 4 -22.91 -35.12 5.25
N ASP A 5 -23.87 -35.76 5.94
CA ASP A 5 -23.78 -35.95 7.39
C ASP A 5 -22.72 -36.98 7.78
N GLN A 6 -22.47 -37.98 6.92
CA GLN A 6 -21.39 -38.96 7.10
C GLN A 6 -20.00 -38.34 6.92
N LEU A 7 -19.84 -37.39 5.98
CA LEU A 7 -18.56 -36.68 5.76
C LEU A 7 -18.22 -35.74 6.93
N ASN A 8 -19.22 -35.05 7.48
CA ASN A 8 -19.05 -34.19 8.65
C ASN A 8 -18.70 -35.00 9.90
N GLY A 9 -19.30 -36.18 10.08
CA GLY A 9 -18.97 -37.11 11.17
C GLY A 9 -17.51 -37.61 11.12
N LEU A 10 -16.98 -37.88 9.92
CA LEU A 10 -15.61 -38.35 9.72
C LEU A 10 -14.57 -37.23 9.94
N SER A 11 -14.89 -35.99 9.56
CA SER A 11 -14.02 -34.83 9.81
C SER A 11 -13.85 -34.55 11.30
N HIS A 12 -14.94 -34.66 12.08
CA HIS A 12 -14.89 -34.47 13.54
C HIS A 12 -14.09 -35.56 14.25
N GLN A 13 -14.14 -36.80 13.77
CA GLN A 13 -13.37 -37.91 14.36
C GLN A 13 -11.87 -37.81 14.08
N LEU A 14 -11.47 -37.24 12.93
CA LEU A 14 -10.06 -37.06 12.58
C LEU A 14 -9.39 -35.92 13.34
N SER A 15 -10.09 -34.80 13.60
CA SER A 15 -9.57 -33.70 14.41
C SER A 15 -9.38 -34.07 15.89
N ALA A 16 -10.15 -35.02 16.42
CA ALA A 16 -9.99 -35.50 17.80
C ALA A 16 -8.76 -36.41 17.99
N LEU A 17 -8.19 -36.94 16.90
CA LEU A 17 -7.04 -37.86 16.95
C LEU A 17 -5.68 -37.15 16.80
N SER A 18 -5.65 -35.91 16.28
CA SER A 18 -4.41 -35.11 16.24
C SER A 18 -4.34 -34.20 17.47
N GLY A 19 -3.90 -34.77 18.59
CA GLY A 19 -3.68 -34.05 19.85
C GLY A 19 -2.59 -32.98 19.78
N THR A 20 -2.88 -31.86 19.10
CA THR A 20 -2.08 -30.64 19.13
C THR A 20 -3.00 -29.46 19.39
N ASP A 21 -3.10 -29.07 20.66
CA ASP A 21 -3.59 -27.75 21.07
C ASP A 21 -2.63 -26.67 20.54
N GLN A 22 -2.78 -26.31 19.28
CA GLN A 22 -2.41 -24.99 18.81
C GLN A 22 -3.70 -24.21 18.63
N ILE A 23 -3.90 -23.19 19.47
CA ILE A 23 -4.95 -22.21 19.30
C ILE A 23 -4.54 -21.35 18.08
N GLN A 24 -4.73 -21.89 16.89
CA GLN A 24 -4.95 -21.09 15.69
C GLN A 24 -6.44 -20.80 15.70
N VAL A 25 -6.82 -19.56 16.01
CA VAL A 25 -8.18 -19.09 15.79
C VAL A 25 -8.36 -18.95 14.29
N ALA A 26 -8.56 -20.09 13.61
CA ALA A 26 -9.06 -20.10 12.25
C ALA A 26 -10.51 -19.61 12.31
N VAL A 27 -10.78 -18.43 11.75
CA VAL A 27 -12.13 -17.92 11.63
C VAL A 27 -12.95 -18.94 10.84
N ASN A 28 -14.05 -19.38 11.43
CA ASN A 28 -14.87 -20.48 10.91
C ASN A 28 -15.33 -20.17 9.47
N ASN A 29 -14.98 -21.04 8.52
CA ASN A 29 -15.09 -20.80 7.07
C ASN A 29 -16.54 -20.69 6.52
N HIS A 30 -17.55 -20.83 7.37
CA HIS A 30 -18.95 -21.00 6.95
C HIS A 30 -19.97 -20.00 7.52
N ALA A 31 -19.57 -18.94 8.21
CA ALA A 31 -20.54 -17.93 8.68
C ALA A 31 -20.08 -16.49 8.46
N ASP A 32 -20.86 -15.77 7.64
CA ASP A 32 -21.28 -14.38 7.84
C ASP A 32 -20.23 -13.26 7.80
N SER A 33 -19.51 -13.11 6.69
CA SER A 33 -19.14 -11.75 6.24
C SER A 33 -20.03 -11.37 5.06
N PRO A 34 -20.98 -10.42 5.23
CA PRO A 34 -21.95 -10.03 4.19
C PRO A 34 -21.32 -9.47 2.91
N HIS A 35 -19.99 -9.28 2.89
CA HIS A 35 -19.25 -8.68 1.79
C HIS A 35 -18.27 -9.63 1.07
N ARG A 36 -18.21 -10.93 1.42
CA ARG A 36 -17.31 -11.89 0.76
C ARG A 36 -17.56 -12.05 -0.74
N SER A 37 -18.80 -11.81 -1.19
CA SER A 37 -19.19 -11.84 -2.60
C SER A 37 -18.82 -10.58 -3.40
N LEU A 38 -18.42 -9.48 -2.73
CA LEU A 38 -18.23 -8.19 -3.38
C LEU A 38 -16.80 -7.95 -3.89
N TYR A 39 -15.80 -8.73 -3.47
CA TYR A 39 -14.39 -8.53 -3.89
C TYR A 39 -13.53 -9.81 -3.98
N LYS A 40 -12.35 -9.64 -4.60
CA LYS A 40 -11.56 -10.56 -5.47
C LYS A 40 -11.18 -11.98 -5.03
N ASN A 41 -11.50 -12.46 -3.83
CA ASN A 41 -10.97 -13.75 -3.37
C ASN A 41 -12.12 -14.71 -2.99
N THR A 42 -12.55 -15.51 -3.96
CA THR A 42 -13.48 -16.64 -3.78
C THR A 42 -12.84 -17.85 -3.05
N TRP A 43 -11.57 -17.72 -2.64
CA TRP A 43 -10.80 -18.81 -2.04
C TRP A 43 -10.99 -18.88 -0.50
N PRO A 44 -10.84 -20.06 0.13
CA PRO A 44 -10.90 -20.22 1.59
C PRO A 44 -9.76 -19.49 2.33
N ALA A 45 -10.01 -19.08 3.58
CA ALA A 45 -9.03 -18.37 4.42
C ALA A 45 -7.74 -19.18 4.67
N GLU A 46 -7.87 -20.50 4.86
CA GLU A 46 -6.74 -21.40 5.04
C GLU A 46 -5.79 -21.42 3.83
N ASP A 47 -6.35 -21.32 2.63
CA ASP A 47 -5.56 -21.31 1.40
C ASP A 47 -4.77 -20.00 1.25
N GLN A 48 -5.36 -18.88 1.69
CA GLN A 48 -4.66 -17.60 1.78
C GLN A 48 -3.50 -17.66 2.78
N ALA A 49 -3.71 -18.22 3.97
CA ALA A 49 -2.66 -18.36 4.98
C ALA A 49 -1.52 -19.28 4.52
N ARG A 50 -1.83 -20.36 3.82
CA ARG A 50 -0.84 -21.25 3.21
C ARG A 50 -0.03 -20.53 2.14
N ARG A 51 -0.68 -19.83 1.20
CA ARG A 51 -0.02 -19.07 0.13
C ARG A 51 0.87 -17.96 0.70
N TRP A 52 0.36 -17.18 1.66
CA TRP A 52 1.12 -16.13 2.33
C TRP A 52 2.40 -16.67 2.98
N ARG A 53 2.31 -17.80 3.72
CA ARG A 53 3.48 -18.45 4.31
C ARG A 53 4.50 -18.90 3.27
N ASN A 54 4.05 -19.43 2.14
CA ASN A 54 4.93 -19.83 1.04
C ASN A 54 5.63 -18.61 0.41
N GLU A 55 4.90 -17.51 0.18
CA GLU A 55 5.46 -16.27 -0.37
C GLU A 55 6.51 -15.66 0.58
N LEU A 56 6.23 -15.60 1.89
CA LEU A 56 7.22 -15.17 2.88
C LEU A 56 8.47 -16.04 2.86
N PHE A 57 8.31 -17.36 2.81
CA PHE A 57 9.43 -18.30 2.73
C PHE A 57 10.26 -18.08 1.47
N GLU A 58 9.63 -17.81 0.32
CA GLU A 58 10.33 -17.48 -0.92
C GLU A 58 11.08 -16.15 -0.83
N VAL A 59 10.47 -15.11 -0.26
CA VAL A 59 11.10 -13.81 -0.05
C VAL A 59 12.34 -13.96 0.85
N GLU A 60 12.22 -14.68 1.97
CA GLU A 60 13.33 -14.93 2.90
C GLU A 60 14.44 -15.75 2.22
N ARG A 61 14.08 -16.80 1.48
CA ARG A 61 15.02 -17.59 0.68
C ARG A 61 15.74 -16.74 -0.37
N ASN A 62 15.05 -15.80 -1.00
CA ASN A 62 15.61 -14.89 -1.99
C ASN A 62 16.55 -13.86 -1.35
N ALA A 63 16.19 -13.33 -0.19
CA ALA A 63 17.05 -12.46 0.61
C ALA A 63 18.36 -13.17 0.97
N LYS A 64 18.29 -14.36 1.56
CA LYS A 64 19.47 -15.18 1.89
C LYS A 64 20.36 -15.47 0.67
N ARG A 65 19.76 -15.70 -0.51
CA ARG A 65 20.52 -15.88 -1.76
C ARG A 65 21.24 -14.61 -2.21
N ARG A 66 20.59 -13.44 -2.10
CA ARG A 66 21.20 -12.14 -2.41
C ARG A 66 22.33 -11.81 -1.44
N ASP A 67 22.14 -12.07 -0.15
CA ASP A 67 23.17 -11.84 0.86
C ASP A 67 24.37 -12.74 0.64
N LYS A 68 24.16 -14.03 0.34
CA LYS A 68 25.24 -14.95 -0.05
C LYS A 68 25.98 -14.49 -1.32
N PHE A 69 25.25 -13.93 -2.29
CA PHE A 69 25.86 -13.39 -3.50
C PHE A 69 26.70 -12.13 -3.20
N ASN A 70 26.20 -11.24 -2.34
CA ASN A 70 26.91 -10.04 -1.90
C ASN A 70 28.11 -10.37 -1.02
N SER A 71 27.99 -11.30 -0.07
CA SER A 71 29.11 -11.77 0.77
C SER A 71 30.22 -12.43 -0.06
N ASN A 72 29.84 -13.16 -1.11
CA ASN A 72 30.80 -13.73 -2.05
C ASN A 72 31.49 -12.66 -2.92
N ARG A 73 30.89 -11.47 -3.09
CA ARG A 73 31.53 -10.32 -3.73
C ARG A 73 32.43 -9.54 -2.78
N ASP A 74 32.12 -9.55 -1.48
CA ASP A 74 32.90 -8.86 -0.45
C ASP A 74 34.23 -9.57 -0.11
N LEU A 75 34.44 -10.78 -0.62
CA LEU A 75 35.72 -11.51 -0.51
C LEU A 75 36.71 -11.24 -1.65
N ASN A 76 36.47 -10.27 -2.54
CA ASN A 76 37.49 -9.79 -3.46
C ASN A 76 37.18 -8.36 -3.92
N GLN A 77 37.72 -7.37 -3.20
CA GLN A 77 38.08 -6.09 -3.80
C GLN A 77 39.20 -6.31 -4.84
N VAL A 78 38.83 -6.90 -5.98
CA VAL A 78 39.57 -6.74 -7.21
C VAL A 78 38.60 -6.07 -8.16
N LYS A 79 38.71 -4.73 -8.28
CA LYS A 79 38.13 -4.00 -9.41
C LYS A 79 38.71 -4.64 -10.66
N ASN A 80 37.90 -5.42 -11.37
CA ASN A 80 38.21 -5.92 -12.70
C ASN A 80 38.25 -4.72 -13.66
N PRO A 81 39.41 -4.31 -14.20
CA PRO A 81 39.54 -3.15 -15.07
C PRO A 81 38.81 -3.32 -16.43
N TRP A 82 38.29 -4.52 -16.68
CA TRP A 82 37.55 -4.91 -17.89
C TRP A 82 36.04 -5.05 -17.66
N SER A 83 35.51 -4.56 -16.53
CA SER A 83 34.07 -4.54 -16.25
C SER A 83 33.31 -3.38 -16.89
N GLU A 84 33.90 -2.67 -17.84
CA GLU A 84 33.13 -1.91 -18.83
C GLU A 84 32.46 -2.87 -19.81
N LYS A 85 31.43 -3.57 -19.34
CA LYS A 85 30.45 -4.14 -20.27
C LYS A 85 29.66 -2.97 -20.84
N PRO A 86 29.52 -2.86 -22.18
CA PRO A 86 28.71 -1.82 -22.78
C PRO A 86 27.30 -1.94 -22.22
N ALA A 87 26.67 -0.80 -21.92
CA ALA A 87 25.30 -0.70 -21.46
C ALA A 87 24.42 -1.62 -22.31
N ASN A 88 24.07 -2.78 -21.74
CA ASN A 88 23.27 -3.76 -22.44
C ASN A 88 21.92 -3.08 -22.65
N LYS A 89 21.60 -2.79 -23.93
CA LYS A 89 20.36 -2.14 -24.34
C LYS A 89 19.23 -2.88 -23.66
N SER A 90 18.69 -2.26 -22.61
CA SER A 90 17.61 -2.82 -21.83
C SER A 90 16.52 -3.22 -22.82
N SER A 91 16.08 -4.46 -22.65
CA SER A 91 14.93 -5.01 -23.31
C SER A 91 13.86 -3.93 -23.43
N LYS A 92 13.38 -3.71 -24.66
CA LYS A 92 12.18 -2.91 -24.94
C LYS A 92 10.96 -3.62 -24.33
N VAL A 93 10.92 -3.76 -23.01
CA VAL A 93 9.65 -3.88 -22.30
C VAL A 93 9.05 -2.50 -22.45
N GLY A 94 8.14 -2.38 -23.42
CA GLY A 94 7.59 -1.10 -23.85
C GLY A 94 7.16 -0.26 -22.66
N ARG A 95 7.35 1.06 -22.75
CA ARG A 95 6.89 2.06 -21.77
C ARG A 95 5.42 1.86 -21.33
N GLN A 96 4.62 1.12 -22.11
CA GLN A 96 3.28 0.65 -21.75
C GLN A 96 3.22 -0.34 -20.57
N GLY A 97 4.21 -1.23 -20.39
CA GLY A 97 4.17 -2.30 -19.37
C GLY A 97 4.35 -1.77 -17.94
N ARG A 98 5.09 -0.66 -17.78
CA ARG A 98 5.39 -0.06 -16.47
C ARG A 98 4.19 0.66 -15.83
N LYS A 99 3.15 0.99 -16.61
CA LYS A 99 1.97 1.74 -16.14
C LYS A 99 0.87 0.88 -15.50
N ARG A 100 0.93 -0.44 -15.63
CA ARG A 100 -0.17 -1.35 -15.25
C ARG A 100 -0.12 -1.86 -13.81
N SER A 101 0.94 -1.63 -13.04
CA SER A 101 1.03 -2.09 -11.65
C SER A 101 1.90 -1.16 -10.78
N MET A 102 1.62 0.15 -10.79
CA MET A 102 2.33 1.08 -9.90
C MET A 102 1.79 1.07 -8.47
N ILE A 103 0.63 0.46 -8.21
CA ILE A 103 0.01 0.42 -6.87
C ILE A 103 0.06 -0.99 -6.30
N MET A 104 0.41 -1.10 -5.03
CA MET A 104 0.30 -2.34 -4.27
C MET A 104 -1.13 -2.52 -3.81
N LEU A 105 -1.61 -3.76 -3.88
CA LEU A 105 -3.02 -4.05 -3.67
C LEU A 105 -3.14 -4.95 -2.45
N ALA A 106 -3.95 -4.52 -1.50
CA ALA A 106 -4.23 -5.30 -0.30
C ALA A 106 -5.08 -6.54 -0.63
N GLU A 107 -4.90 -7.56 0.19
CA GLU A 107 -5.82 -8.68 0.30
C GLU A 107 -6.58 -8.59 1.62
N TRP A 108 -7.65 -9.38 1.76
CA TRP A 108 -8.37 -9.48 3.03
C TRP A 108 -7.46 -10.03 4.12
N PHE A 109 -7.54 -9.42 5.30
CA PHE A 109 -6.86 -9.88 6.50
C PHE A 109 -7.71 -10.97 7.17
N LEU A 110 -7.56 -12.23 6.73
CA LEU A 110 -8.38 -13.36 7.19
C LEU A 110 -7.77 -14.15 8.36
N PHE A 111 -6.49 -13.94 8.64
CA PHE A 111 -5.77 -14.58 9.74
C PHE A 111 -4.77 -13.58 10.33
N MET A 112 -4.51 -13.71 11.63
CA MET A 112 -3.54 -12.88 12.33
C MET A 112 -2.17 -13.57 12.33
N PRO A 113 -1.11 -12.93 11.78
CA PRO A 113 0.25 -13.43 11.89
C PRO A 113 0.73 -13.50 13.35
N LYS A 114 1.67 -14.39 13.64
CA LYS A 114 2.21 -14.56 15.01
C LYS A 114 2.87 -13.29 15.54
N ASP A 115 3.65 -12.62 14.68
CA ASP A 115 4.41 -11.41 15.02
C ASP A 115 3.67 -10.14 14.55
N PHE A 116 2.33 -10.17 14.57
CA PHE A 116 1.48 -9.08 14.09
C PHE A 116 1.73 -7.76 14.83
N GLU A 117 1.91 -7.80 16.15
CA GLU A 117 2.08 -6.61 16.97
C GLU A 117 3.42 -5.89 16.70
N THR A 118 4.46 -6.63 16.29
CA THR A 118 5.83 -6.10 16.11
C THR A 118 6.17 -5.78 14.66
N ASP A 119 5.72 -6.61 13.72
CA ASP A 119 6.22 -6.57 12.34
C ASP A 119 5.26 -5.87 11.37
N TYR A 120 4.08 -5.47 11.85
CA TYR A 120 3.04 -4.86 11.04
C TYR A 120 2.68 -3.48 11.54
N LEU A 121 2.31 -2.62 10.59
CA LEU A 121 1.72 -1.32 10.82
C LEU A 121 0.31 -1.32 10.23
N PHE A 122 -0.56 -0.49 10.78
CA PHE A 122 -1.87 -0.22 10.20
C PHE A 122 -2.07 1.26 9.89
N LYS A 123 -2.94 1.54 8.92
CA LYS A 123 -3.35 2.88 8.52
C LYS A 123 -4.87 2.91 8.45
N LEU A 124 -5.50 3.96 9.00
CA LEU A 124 -6.94 4.19 8.82
C LEU A 124 -7.18 4.84 7.46
N CYS A 125 -7.89 4.15 6.59
CA CYS A 125 -8.12 4.59 5.22
C CYS A 125 -9.50 5.24 5.06
N PRO A 126 -9.59 6.46 4.50
CA PRO A 126 -10.88 7.08 4.20
C PRO A 126 -11.61 6.35 3.09
N LYS A 127 -12.93 6.53 3.05
CA LYS A 127 -13.74 6.17 1.90
C LYS A 127 -13.37 7.06 0.71
N GLY A 128 -12.95 6.42 -0.38
CA GLY A 128 -12.53 7.12 -1.59
C GLY A 128 -12.09 6.17 -2.69
N ARG A 129 -11.47 6.73 -3.74
CA ARG A 129 -10.98 5.97 -4.89
C ARG A 129 -9.48 5.74 -4.78
N HIS A 130 -9.05 4.48 -4.75
CA HIS A 130 -7.62 4.12 -4.79
C HIS A 130 -6.99 4.48 -6.15
N VAL A 131 -5.93 5.30 -6.13
CA VAL A 131 -5.29 5.89 -7.31
C VAL A 131 -3.77 5.95 -7.16
N CYS A 132 -3.07 5.99 -8.29
CA CYS A 132 -1.66 6.36 -8.37
C CYS A 132 -1.55 7.82 -8.80
N VAL A 133 -0.75 8.62 -8.10
CA VAL A 133 -0.47 10.02 -8.45
C VAL A 133 0.96 10.13 -8.97
N VAL A 134 1.13 10.74 -10.15
CA VAL A 134 2.44 10.94 -10.78
C VAL A 134 2.63 12.42 -11.10
N ALA A 135 3.60 13.07 -10.46
CA ALA A 135 4.00 14.45 -10.74
C ALA A 135 5.34 14.48 -11.50
N TRP A 136 5.34 15.05 -12.72
CA TRP A 136 6.50 15.09 -13.62
C TRP A 136 6.31 16.13 -14.73
N LYS A 137 7.37 16.83 -15.13
CA LYS A 137 7.37 17.83 -16.23
C LYS A 137 6.29 18.90 -16.07
N GLY A 138 6.07 19.35 -14.84
CA GLY A 138 5.20 20.48 -14.56
C GLY A 138 3.72 20.16 -14.53
N ARG A 139 3.35 18.90 -14.31
CA ARG A 139 1.96 18.48 -14.15
C ARG A 139 1.87 17.26 -13.24
N THR A 140 0.68 17.03 -12.72
CA THR A 140 0.36 15.91 -11.87
C THR A 140 -0.81 15.15 -12.47
N ASP A 141 -0.54 13.92 -12.91
CA ASP A 141 -1.52 13.02 -13.52
C ASP A 141 -1.98 11.98 -12.48
N VAL A 142 -3.29 11.75 -12.41
CA VAL A 142 -3.89 10.74 -11.51
C VAL A 142 -4.35 9.55 -12.34
N TYR A 143 -3.93 8.36 -11.95
CA TYR A 143 -4.26 7.10 -12.62
C TYR A 143 -5.13 6.23 -11.74
N ALA A 144 -6.22 5.72 -12.30
CA ALA A 144 -6.99 4.67 -11.65
C ALA A 144 -6.20 3.35 -11.62
N ARG A 145 -6.65 2.40 -10.79
CA ARG A 145 -6.12 1.02 -10.75
C ARG A 145 -6.03 0.33 -12.12
N SER A 146 -6.88 0.69 -13.08
CA SER A 146 -6.81 0.17 -14.46
C SER A 146 -5.61 0.68 -15.27
N GLY A 147 -4.90 1.70 -14.77
CA GLY A 147 -3.88 2.46 -15.50
C GLY A 147 -4.46 3.60 -16.35
N THR A 148 -5.77 3.82 -16.32
CA THR A 148 -6.42 4.93 -17.03
C THR A 148 -6.19 6.24 -16.29
N ARG A 149 -5.72 7.28 -16.98
CA ARG A 149 -5.65 8.63 -16.40
C ARG A 149 -7.06 9.19 -16.21
N ILE A 150 -7.38 9.62 -15.00
CA ILE A 150 -8.71 10.15 -14.65
C ILE A 150 -8.72 11.64 -14.35
N GLU A 151 -7.61 12.21 -13.89
CA GLU A 151 -7.47 13.64 -13.59
C GLU A 151 -6.05 14.11 -13.96
N SER A 152 -5.91 15.43 -14.18
CA SER A 152 -4.62 16.09 -14.42
C SER A 152 -4.68 17.53 -13.96
N PHE A 153 -3.73 17.96 -13.13
CA PHE A 153 -3.68 19.31 -12.55
C PHE A 153 -2.25 19.72 -12.22
N LEU A 154 -2.05 20.99 -11.83
CA LEU A 154 -0.79 21.47 -11.29
C LEU A 154 -0.75 21.26 -9.77
N SER A 155 0.35 20.74 -9.24
CA SER A 155 0.52 20.55 -7.79
C SER A 155 1.87 21.05 -7.30
N ARG A 156 2.01 21.18 -5.97
CA ARG A 156 3.28 21.53 -5.32
C ARG A 156 4.26 20.37 -5.15
N LEU A 157 3.79 19.12 -5.34
CA LEU A 157 4.68 17.96 -5.37
C LEU A 157 5.87 18.19 -6.31
N PRO A 158 7.10 17.77 -5.97
CA PRO A 158 8.25 17.90 -6.87
C PRO A 158 7.96 17.32 -8.26
N GLY A 159 8.13 18.15 -9.30
CA GLY A 159 7.75 17.81 -10.68
C GLY A 159 6.34 18.23 -11.10
N GLY A 160 5.48 18.67 -10.17
CA GLY A 160 4.05 19.00 -10.38
C GLY A 160 3.74 20.42 -10.83
N GLY A 161 4.73 21.32 -10.84
CA GLY A 161 4.65 22.63 -11.50
C GLY A 161 4.42 23.84 -10.59
N LEU A 162 3.57 23.75 -9.57
CA LEU A 162 3.29 24.92 -8.71
C LEU A 162 4.50 25.27 -7.84
N GLY A 163 4.91 26.54 -7.87
CA GLY A 163 6.03 27.06 -7.07
C GLY A 163 7.42 26.56 -7.49
N GLN A 164 7.56 26.00 -8.70
CA GLN A 164 8.79 25.37 -9.16
C GLN A 164 9.35 26.04 -10.40
N SER A 165 10.68 26.11 -10.52
CA SER A 165 11.34 26.55 -11.74
C SER A 165 11.27 25.46 -12.82
N SER A 166 11.41 25.86 -14.09
CA SER A 166 11.44 24.94 -15.23
C SER A 166 12.48 23.81 -15.04
N VAL A 167 13.68 24.16 -14.54
CA VAL A 167 14.74 23.18 -14.25
C VAL A 167 14.27 22.13 -13.24
N MET A 168 13.59 22.58 -12.17
CA MET A 168 13.07 21.69 -11.12
C MET A 168 11.98 20.75 -11.65
N MET A 169 11.06 21.29 -12.46
CA MET A 169 9.96 20.55 -13.08
C MET A 169 10.44 19.44 -14.02
N HIS A 170 11.58 19.64 -14.68
CA HIS A 170 12.18 18.65 -15.58
C HIS A 170 13.13 17.67 -14.87
N ARG A 171 13.59 18.00 -13.67
CA ARG A 171 14.51 17.17 -12.88
C ARG A 171 13.80 16.15 -11.99
N TYR A 172 12.67 16.52 -11.41
CA TYR A 172 12.01 15.74 -10.38
C TYR A 172 10.79 14.97 -10.87
N GLU A 173 10.69 13.73 -10.39
CA GLU A 173 9.53 12.86 -10.44
C GLU A 173 9.03 12.60 -9.01
N THR A 174 7.71 12.58 -8.84
CA THR A 174 7.07 12.08 -7.63
C THR A 174 5.99 11.06 -8.01
N VAL A 175 6.00 9.90 -7.36
CA VAL A 175 5.00 8.84 -7.53
C VAL A 175 4.49 8.43 -6.16
N LEU A 176 3.18 8.56 -5.94
CA LEU A 176 2.52 8.28 -4.66
C LEU A 176 1.35 7.31 -4.86
N ASP A 177 1.16 6.42 -3.89
CA ASP A 177 -0.06 5.63 -3.74
C ASP A 177 -1.04 6.41 -2.84
N CYS A 178 -2.24 6.70 -3.35
CA CYS A 178 -3.20 7.56 -2.67
C CYS A 178 -4.63 7.02 -2.70
N ILE A 179 -5.44 7.46 -1.73
CA ILE A 179 -6.90 7.45 -1.82
C ILE A 179 -7.36 8.86 -2.19
N MET A 180 -8.03 8.98 -3.34
CA MET A 180 -8.66 10.21 -3.79
C MET A 180 -10.04 10.35 -3.15
N VAL A 181 -10.23 11.40 -2.37
CA VAL A 181 -11.49 11.84 -1.79
C VAL A 181 -11.97 13.05 -2.59
N ASP A 182 -13.08 12.89 -3.31
CA ASP A 182 -13.66 13.96 -4.12
C ASP A 182 -14.76 14.68 -3.34
N ASN A 183 -14.42 15.84 -2.78
CA ASN A 183 -15.35 16.68 -2.02
C ASN A 183 -15.92 17.83 -2.88
N ARG A 184 -15.71 17.83 -4.20
CA ARG A 184 -16.21 18.91 -5.07
C ARG A 184 -17.74 18.99 -5.12
N ASN A 185 -18.41 17.85 -4.95
CA ASN A 185 -19.87 17.73 -5.07
C ASN A 185 -20.60 17.62 -3.72
N LYS A 186 -19.88 17.71 -2.58
CA LYS A 186 -20.53 17.71 -1.27
C LYS A 186 -21.16 19.09 -1.03
N VAL A 187 -22.48 19.17 -1.21
CA VAL A 187 -23.28 20.34 -0.83
C VAL A 187 -23.23 20.45 0.69
N HIS A 188 -22.92 21.65 1.21
CA HIS A 188 -22.85 22.00 2.62
C HIS A 188 -23.83 21.19 3.50
N GLN A 189 -23.37 20.07 4.05
CA GLN A 189 -24.02 19.42 5.18
C GLN A 189 -23.29 19.94 6.42
N ASP A 190 -24.02 20.74 7.19
CA ASP A 190 -23.75 21.24 8.54
C ASP A 190 -22.29 21.15 9.01
N SER A 191 -21.64 22.30 8.83
CA SER A 191 -20.27 22.62 9.14
C SER A 191 -20.05 22.62 10.66
N ALA A 192 -19.38 21.59 11.18
CA ALA A 192 -18.71 21.69 12.48
C ALA A 192 -17.46 20.81 12.64
N SER A 193 -17.17 19.83 11.76
CA SER A 193 -16.09 18.86 12.04
C SER A 193 -15.27 18.33 10.85
N SER A 194 -15.49 18.78 9.61
CA SER A 194 -14.68 18.29 8.48
C SER A 194 -13.38 19.09 8.35
N GLU A 195 -12.24 18.50 8.68
CA GLU A 195 -10.88 19.08 8.48
C GLU A 195 -10.51 19.29 7.00
N PHE A 196 -11.47 19.11 6.08
CA PHE A 196 -11.26 19.09 4.65
C PHE A 196 -11.98 20.28 4.01
N PRO A 197 -11.26 21.12 3.24
CA PRO A 197 -11.87 22.28 2.59
C PRO A 197 -12.96 21.85 1.59
N ASP A 198 -14.13 22.46 1.70
CA ASP A 198 -15.25 22.27 0.76
C ASP A 198 -14.81 22.62 -0.68
N GLY A 199 -15.26 21.83 -1.64
CA GLY A 199 -15.04 22.13 -3.07
C GLY A 199 -13.68 21.72 -3.64
N LYS A 200 -12.85 20.94 -2.92
CA LYS A 200 -11.50 20.54 -3.37
C LYS A 200 -11.32 19.02 -3.51
N LEU A 201 -10.36 18.64 -4.34
CA LEU A 201 -9.85 17.26 -4.42
C LEU A 201 -8.83 17.03 -3.30
N ILE A 202 -8.93 15.90 -2.61
CA ILE A 202 -8.04 15.58 -1.49
C ILE A 202 -7.45 14.20 -1.73
N PHE A 203 -6.11 14.13 -1.68
CA PHE A 203 -5.35 12.92 -1.88
C PHE A 203 -4.74 12.49 -0.55
N MET A 204 -5.28 11.40 -0.02
CA MET A 204 -4.84 10.79 1.23
C MET A 204 -3.71 9.82 0.88
N VAL A 205 -2.47 10.21 1.15
CA VAL A 205 -1.26 9.51 0.71
C VAL A 205 -1.03 8.29 1.60
N LEU A 206 -1.07 7.11 1.00
CA LEU A 206 -0.90 5.82 1.67
C LEU A 206 0.55 5.35 1.68
N ASP A 207 1.24 5.49 0.54
CA ASP A 207 2.60 4.96 0.35
C ASP A 207 3.43 5.83 -0.61
N LEU A 208 4.75 5.74 -0.45
CA LEU A 208 5.78 6.48 -1.17
C LEU A 208 6.48 5.58 -2.19
N ILE A 209 6.21 5.75 -3.49
CA ILE A 209 6.89 4.92 -4.51
C ILE A 209 8.16 5.61 -4.99
N SER A 210 8.07 6.91 -5.30
CA SER A 210 9.22 7.72 -5.68
C SER A 210 9.04 9.17 -5.24
N PHE A 211 10.12 9.82 -4.82
CA PHE A 211 10.11 11.23 -4.44
C PHE A 211 11.38 11.93 -4.88
N LYS A 212 11.25 13.09 -5.54
CA LYS A 212 12.37 13.84 -6.13
C LYS A 212 13.27 12.96 -7.01
N SER A 213 12.65 12.03 -7.76
CA SER A 213 13.31 11.04 -8.62
C SER A 213 14.12 9.96 -7.90
N THR A 214 14.07 9.89 -6.57
CA THR A 214 14.58 8.76 -5.80
C THR A 214 13.49 7.69 -5.71
N SER A 215 13.83 6.43 -6.02
CA SER A 215 12.92 5.28 -5.88
C SER A 215 12.96 4.76 -4.45
N TYR A 216 11.83 4.29 -3.94
CA TYR A 216 11.67 3.66 -2.63
C TYR A 216 11.07 2.25 -2.74
N ASP A 217 11.03 1.67 -3.95
CA ASP A 217 10.42 0.37 -4.22
C ASP A 217 11.19 -0.83 -3.65
N ASP A 218 12.45 -0.65 -3.28
CA ASP A 218 13.34 -1.67 -2.74
C ASP A 218 13.48 -1.65 -1.20
N VAL A 219 12.95 -0.63 -0.53
CA VAL A 219 12.93 -0.53 0.93
C VAL A 219 11.63 -1.07 1.53
N THR A 220 11.65 -1.37 2.83
CA THR A 220 10.49 -1.92 3.54
C THR A 220 9.35 -0.91 3.67
N PHE A 221 8.11 -1.38 3.85
CA PHE A 221 6.96 -0.49 4.07
C PHE A 221 7.14 0.40 5.30
N PHE A 222 7.77 -0.13 6.36
CA PHE A 222 8.10 0.63 7.57
C PHE A 222 9.00 1.83 7.22
N GLU A 223 10.11 1.59 6.52
CA GLU A 223 11.03 2.66 6.10
C GLU A 223 10.35 3.68 5.18
N ARG A 224 9.45 3.24 4.29
CA ARG A 224 8.68 4.17 3.45
C ARG A 224 7.77 5.07 4.25
N CYS A 225 7.11 4.54 5.29
CA CYS A 225 6.31 5.35 6.21
C CYS A 225 7.18 6.38 6.93
N GLU A 226 8.33 5.97 7.46
CA GLU A 226 9.29 6.87 8.11
C GLU A 226 9.78 7.97 7.17
N TRP A 227 10.17 7.62 5.93
CA TRP A 227 10.56 8.61 4.91
C TRP A 227 9.44 9.60 4.60
N LEU A 228 8.22 9.10 4.45
CA LEU A 228 7.06 9.90 4.12
C LEU A 228 6.70 10.88 5.26
N GLU A 229 6.63 10.39 6.49
CA GLU A 229 6.15 11.14 7.66
C GLU A 229 7.22 12.07 8.25
N ASN A 230 8.48 11.62 8.34
CA ASN A 230 9.54 12.36 9.04
C ASN A 230 10.35 13.27 8.12
N TYR A 231 10.46 12.96 6.83
CA TYR A 231 11.33 13.69 5.91
C TYR A 231 10.59 14.42 4.79
N HIS A 232 9.55 13.80 4.23
CA HIS A 232 8.87 14.36 3.05
C HIS A 232 7.56 15.07 3.37
N LYS A 233 7.05 14.96 4.60
CA LYS A 233 5.76 15.51 5.03
C LYS A 233 5.55 16.97 4.65
N THR A 234 6.49 17.85 4.99
CA THR A 234 6.42 19.28 4.65
C THR A 234 6.34 19.54 3.15
N ASN A 235 6.98 18.71 2.32
CA ASN A 235 6.93 18.87 0.87
C ASN A 235 5.67 18.24 0.25
N VAL A 236 5.20 17.11 0.79
CA VAL A 236 4.01 16.42 0.32
C VAL A 236 2.75 17.20 0.66
N GLU A 237 2.64 17.68 1.91
CA GLU A 237 1.46 18.39 2.42
C GLU A 237 1.49 19.90 2.18
N ALA A 238 2.47 20.41 1.42
CA ALA A 238 2.52 21.81 1.02
C ALA A 238 1.26 22.20 0.22
N TYR A 239 0.54 23.21 0.71
CA TYR A 239 -0.76 23.59 0.17
C TYR A 239 -1.03 25.10 0.31
N GLU A 240 -1.63 25.68 -0.72
CA GLU A 240 -2.27 27.00 -0.68
C GLU A 240 -3.76 26.88 -1.08
N ASN A 241 -4.64 27.73 -0.56
CA ASN A 241 -6.08 27.66 -0.82
C ASN A 241 -6.46 27.77 -2.32
N THR A 242 -5.60 28.40 -3.12
CA THR A 242 -5.74 28.51 -4.57
C THR A 242 -5.42 27.21 -5.31
N ASP A 243 -4.72 26.28 -4.67
CA ASP A 243 -4.30 25.02 -5.30
C ASP A 243 -5.53 24.15 -5.62
N PRO A 244 -5.51 23.40 -6.75
CA PRO A 244 -6.66 22.60 -7.17
C PRO A 244 -6.88 21.35 -6.31
N ALA A 245 -5.84 20.89 -5.61
CA ALA A 245 -5.89 19.69 -4.79
C ALA A 245 -4.97 19.79 -3.57
N GLN A 246 -5.37 19.14 -2.48
CA GLN A 246 -4.58 19.00 -1.26
C GLN A 246 -4.08 17.56 -1.13
N PHE A 247 -2.87 17.38 -0.60
CA PHE A 247 -2.33 16.09 -0.22
C PHE A 247 -2.21 16.04 1.31
N LYS A 248 -2.66 14.94 1.92
CA LYS A 248 -2.48 14.67 3.36
C LYS A 248 -1.96 13.26 3.53
N ILE A 249 -0.92 13.08 4.33
CA ILE A 249 -0.36 11.77 4.61
C ILE A 249 -1.26 11.05 5.61
N VAL A 250 -1.58 9.78 5.31
CA VAL A 250 -2.28 8.92 6.27
C VAL A 250 -1.25 8.42 7.29
N PRO A 251 -1.41 8.70 8.60
CA PRO A 251 -0.47 8.24 9.62
C PRO A 251 -0.46 6.72 9.73
N ALA A 252 0.73 6.14 9.86
CA ALA A 252 0.93 4.75 10.24
C ALA A 252 0.92 4.59 11.77
N TYR A 253 0.35 3.49 12.23
CA TYR A 253 0.25 3.15 13.66
C TYR A 253 0.80 1.75 13.91
N ALA A 254 1.38 1.55 15.10
CA ALA A 254 1.79 0.24 15.57
C ALA A 254 0.57 -0.66 15.82
N CYS A 255 0.72 -1.95 15.56
CA CYS A 255 -0.33 -2.95 15.73
C CYS A 255 -0.43 -3.51 17.17
N ASP A 256 0.18 -2.87 18.16
CA ASP A 256 0.03 -3.27 19.55
C ASP A 256 -1.38 -2.93 20.08
N LYS A 257 -1.83 -3.68 21.08
CA LYS A 257 -3.20 -3.59 21.61
C LYS A 257 -3.53 -2.21 22.15
N ASP A 258 -2.58 -1.53 22.78
CA ASP A 258 -2.82 -0.24 23.42
C ASP A 258 -2.98 0.86 22.37
N THR A 259 -2.10 0.88 21.36
CA THR A 259 -2.19 1.78 20.21
C THR A 259 -3.47 1.56 19.43
N MET A 260 -3.78 0.31 19.06
CA MET A 260 -5.01 -0.02 18.34
C MET A 260 -6.25 0.44 19.12
N LYS A 261 -6.33 0.11 20.42
CA LYS A 261 -7.45 0.51 21.27
C LYS A 261 -7.60 2.03 21.33
N SER A 262 -6.50 2.76 21.48
CA SER A 262 -6.49 4.22 21.51
C SER A 262 -7.05 4.80 20.20
N VAL A 263 -6.51 4.35 19.06
CA VAL A 263 -6.87 4.84 17.72
C VAL A 263 -8.33 4.52 17.37
N PHE A 264 -8.81 3.31 17.68
CA PHE A 264 -10.19 2.91 17.40
C PHE A 264 -11.22 3.51 18.37
N SER A 265 -10.81 4.06 19.51
CA SER A 265 -11.72 4.71 20.47
C SER A 265 -12.15 6.10 20.03
N SER A 266 -11.39 6.74 19.13
CA SER A 266 -11.73 8.06 18.56
C SER A 266 -12.33 7.90 17.16
N PRO A 267 -13.42 8.62 16.82
CA PRO A 267 -13.89 8.65 15.45
C PRO A 267 -12.82 9.28 14.53
N PRO A 268 -12.50 8.67 13.39
CA PRO A 268 -11.52 9.24 12.46
C PRO A 268 -12.04 10.55 11.86
N PRO A 269 -11.15 11.47 11.43
CA PRO A 269 -11.53 12.77 10.86
C PRO A 269 -12.15 12.66 9.45
N PHE A 270 -12.42 11.44 8.98
CA PHE A 270 -12.98 11.12 7.68
C PHE A 270 -13.98 9.97 7.78
N GLU A 271 -14.90 9.90 6.81
CA GLU A 271 -15.80 8.77 6.66
C GLU A 271 -14.99 7.50 6.38
N VAL A 272 -15.17 6.50 7.25
CA VAL A 272 -14.68 5.13 7.04
C VAL A 272 -15.82 4.25 6.52
N PHE A 273 -15.50 3.15 5.87
CA PHE A 273 -16.52 2.17 5.49
C PHE A 273 -17.20 1.65 6.76
N SER A 274 -18.53 1.80 6.85
CA SER A 274 -19.33 1.16 7.89
C SER A 274 -19.29 -0.35 7.66
N CYS A 275 -18.76 -1.10 8.62
CA CYS A 275 -18.83 -2.56 8.67
C CYS A 275 -20.26 -3.04 8.90
#